data_AF-A0A539EKM4-F1
#
_entry.id   AF-A0A539EKM4-F1
#
_cell.length_a   1.000
_cell.length_b   1.000
_cell.length_c   1.000
_cell.angle_alpha   90.00
_cell.angle_beta   90.00
_cell.angle_gamma   90.00
#
_symmetry.space_group_name_H-M   'P 1'
#
loop_
_entity.id
_entity.type
_entity.pdbx_description
1 polymer ?
#
loop_
_entity_poly.entity_id
_entity_poly.type
_entity_poly.pdbx_seq_one_letter_code
_entity_poly.pdbx_strand_id
1 'polypeptide(L)'
;MTLGLLLAAALTASAQTSWPDGVPQIPEGVVVEPELHCRPEVIEAMKKAWDVVGRGREEYEAAFRIDRSEAGEYSVKFATMTFETLRLTLDIDRARTVAIVHTHPDISVHHPADKDFAVPVPNYVVSGRGLTVTVPGTKRWKTLRRRWDRPCE
;
A
#
# COMPACT_ATOMS: atom_id res chain seq x y z
N MET A 1 -13.94 -58.55 -9.70
CA MET A 1 -12.83 -57.60 -9.49
C MET A 1 -13.35 -56.22 -9.85
N THR A 2 -13.62 -55.39 -8.85
CA THR A 2 -14.30 -54.10 -9.04
C THR A 2 -13.31 -53.00 -8.65
N LEU A 3 -12.81 -52.24 -9.63
CA LEU A 3 -11.96 -51.07 -9.39
C LEU A 3 -12.85 -49.88 -9.01
N GLY A 4 -12.72 -49.41 -7.77
CA GLY A 4 -13.28 -48.14 -7.32
C GLY A 4 -12.27 -47.01 -7.55
N LEU A 5 -12.66 -46.00 -8.33
CA LEU A 5 -11.89 -44.79 -8.57
C LEU A 5 -12.28 -43.75 -7.50
N LEU A 6 -11.37 -43.39 -6.60
CA LEU A 6 -11.55 -42.32 -5.62
C LEU A 6 -10.98 -41.02 -6.20
N LEU A 7 -11.85 -40.05 -6.50
CA LEU A 7 -11.47 -38.67 -6.77
C LEU A 7 -11.18 -37.98 -5.42
N ALA A 8 -9.92 -37.65 -5.15
CA ALA A 8 -9.55 -36.74 -4.07
C ALA A 8 -9.57 -35.30 -4.60
N ALA A 9 -10.50 -34.48 -4.10
CA ALA A 9 -10.51 -33.04 -4.34
C ALA A 9 -9.37 -32.39 -3.52
N ALA A 10 -8.43 -31.75 -4.21
CA ALA A 10 -7.38 -30.96 -3.58
C ALA A 10 -7.94 -29.60 -3.14
N LEU A 11 -8.15 -29.44 -1.83
CA LEU A 11 -8.35 -28.14 -1.19
C LEU A 11 -7.00 -27.41 -1.14
N THR A 12 -6.83 -26.39 -1.96
CA THR A 12 -5.69 -25.47 -1.83
C THR A 12 -5.89 -24.62 -0.58
N ALA A 13 -5.15 -24.94 0.48
CA ALA A 13 -5.05 -24.09 1.66
C ALA A 13 -4.31 -22.80 1.29
N SER A 14 -5.02 -21.67 1.30
CA SER A 14 -4.40 -20.35 1.23
C SER A 14 -3.51 -20.15 2.45
N ALA A 15 -2.20 -20.01 2.23
CA ALA A 15 -1.25 -19.73 3.29
C ALA A 15 -1.58 -18.36 3.92
N GLN A 16 -2.27 -18.39 5.06
CA GLN A 16 -2.34 -17.24 5.96
C GLN A 16 -0.92 -17.02 6.50
N THR A 17 -0.22 -16.03 5.98
CA THR A 17 1.01 -15.52 6.60
C THR A 17 0.63 -14.97 7.97
N SER A 18 0.87 -15.77 9.02
CA SER A 18 0.63 -15.36 10.39
C SER A 18 1.55 -14.21 10.76
N TRP A 19 0.95 -13.14 11.26
CA TRP A 19 1.64 -12.01 11.83
C TRP A 19 2.26 -12.42 13.19
N PRO A 20 3.41 -11.86 13.60
CA PRO A 20 3.98 -12.15 14.92
C PRO A 20 2.98 -11.82 16.04
N ASP A 21 2.97 -12.66 17.08
CA ASP A 21 2.06 -12.57 18.22
C ASP A 21 2.07 -11.16 18.85
N GLY A 22 0.89 -10.60 19.09
CA GLY A 22 0.71 -9.26 19.69
C GLY A 22 0.22 -8.17 18.73
N VAL A 23 -0.04 -8.51 17.48
CA VAL A 23 -0.68 -7.63 16.48
C VAL A 23 -2.19 -7.88 16.50
N PRO A 24 -3.05 -6.94 16.98
CA PRO A 24 -4.51 -7.05 16.83
C PRO A 24 -4.93 -7.47 15.41
N GLN A 25 -5.87 -8.40 15.29
CA GLN A 25 -6.34 -8.88 14.00
C GLN A 25 -6.86 -7.70 13.16
N ILE A 26 -6.44 -7.62 11.90
CA ILE A 26 -6.96 -6.67 10.92
C ILE A 26 -8.48 -6.89 10.84
N PRO A 27 -9.34 -5.84 10.81
CA PRO A 27 -10.78 -6.04 10.69
C PRO A 27 -11.12 -6.99 9.54
N GLU A 28 -12.06 -7.90 9.77
CA GLU A 28 -12.49 -8.87 8.76
C GLU A 28 -12.88 -8.14 7.47
N GLY A 29 -12.24 -8.50 6.34
CA GLY A 29 -12.45 -7.87 5.03
C GLY A 29 -11.42 -6.80 4.63
N VAL A 30 -10.51 -6.38 5.51
CA VAL A 30 -9.39 -5.51 5.12
C VAL A 30 -8.22 -6.37 4.65
N VAL A 31 -8.06 -6.48 3.33
CA VAL A 31 -6.94 -7.20 2.73
C VAL A 31 -5.83 -6.19 2.41
N VAL A 32 -4.77 -6.18 3.22
CA VAL A 32 -3.49 -5.64 2.73
C VAL A 32 -2.95 -6.69 1.78
N GLU A 33 -3.12 -6.47 0.48
CA GLU A 33 -2.64 -7.41 -0.53
C GLU A 33 -1.13 -7.62 -0.34
N PRO A 34 -0.69 -8.88 -0.10
CA PRO A 34 0.73 -9.17 0.01
C PRO A 34 1.46 -8.66 -1.23
N GLU A 35 2.60 -8.00 -1.01
CA GLU A 35 3.51 -7.60 -2.09
C GLU A 35 2.95 -6.59 -3.11
N LEU A 36 1.79 -5.95 -2.88
CA LEU A 36 1.29 -4.88 -3.77
C LEU A 36 2.35 -3.80 -4.01
N HIS A 37 3.07 -3.42 -2.97
CA HIS A 37 4.18 -2.46 -2.98
C HIS A 37 5.43 -2.93 -3.76
N CYS A 38 5.50 -4.20 -4.12
CA CYS A 38 6.61 -4.80 -4.86
C CYS A 38 6.29 -5.05 -6.34
N ARG A 39 5.06 -4.75 -6.76
CA ARG A 39 4.70 -4.82 -8.19
C ARG A 39 5.51 -3.78 -8.98
N PRO A 40 6.04 -4.13 -10.18
CA PRO A 40 6.86 -3.23 -10.97
C PRO A 40 6.21 -1.86 -11.23
N GLU A 41 4.94 -1.85 -11.63
CA GLU A 41 4.17 -0.63 -11.90
C GLU A 41 3.99 0.26 -10.67
N VAL A 42 3.89 -0.34 -9.47
CA VAL A 42 3.80 0.38 -8.20
C VAL A 42 5.15 0.95 -7.79
N ILE A 43 6.24 0.20 -7.98
CA ILE A 43 7.60 0.69 -7.72
C ILE A 43 7.93 1.87 -8.64
N GLU A 44 7.60 1.78 -9.94
CA GLU A 44 7.80 2.87 -10.89
C GLU A 44 7.00 4.12 -10.50
N ALA A 45 5.76 3.94 -10.06
CA ALA A 45 4.93 5.02 -9.56
C ALA A 45 5.50 5.67 -8.28
N MET A 46 5.99 4.86 -7.33
CA MET A 46 6.66 5.34 -6.12
C MET A 46 7.91 6.17 -6.47
N LYS A 47 8.73 5.70 -7.42
CA LYS A 47 9.91 6.44 -7.90
C LYS A 47 9.53 7.78 -8.49
N LYS A 48 8.52 7.80 -9.36
CA LYS A 48 8.01 9.03 -9.95
C LYS A 48 7.49 10.00 -8.89
N ALA A 49 6.69 9.54 -7.93
CA ALA A 49 6.21 10.38 -6.83
C ALA A 49 7.37 10.96 -6.01
N TRP A 50 8.37 10.14 -5.70
CA TRP A 50 9.54 10.56 -4.93
C TRP A 50 10.42 11.57 -5.66
N ASP A 51 10.64 11.38 -6.96
CA ASP A 51 11.40 12.33 -7.78
C ASP A 51 10.65 13.67 -7.90
N VAL A 52 9.32 13.66 -7.99
CA VAL A 52 8.49 14.88 -8.02
C VAL A 52 8.69 15.73 -6.77
N VAL A 53 8.81 15.12 -5.58
CA VAL A 53 9.04 15.84 -4.32
C VAL A 53 10.52 16.11 -4.03
N GLY A 54 11.33 16.20 -5.08
CA GLY A 54 12.77 16.46 -4.98
C GLY A 54 13.51 15.47 -4.10
N ARG A 55 13.05 14.20 -4.07
CA ARG A 55 13.60 13.14 -3.24
C ARG A 55 13.59 13.47 -1.74
N GLY A 56 12.48 14.04 -1.27
CA GLY A 56 12.26 14.39 0.13
C GLY A 56 12.77 15.77 0.53
N ARG A 57 13.39 16.51 -0.39
CA ARG A 57 13.93 17.85 -0.13
C ARG A 57 12.88 18.95 -0.16
N GLU A 58 11.80 18.73 -0.91
CA GLU A 58 10.75 19.71 -1.10
C GLU A 58 9.68 19.56 -0.01
N GLU A 59 9.05 20.66 0.40
CA GLU A 59 8.04 20.66 1.49
C GLU A 59 6.61 20.34 1.01
N TYR A 60 6.47 19.81 -0.20
CA TYR A 60 5.20 19.34 -0.74
C TYR A 60 5.22 17.83 -0.94
N GLU A 61 4.03 17.24 -0.96
CA GLU A 61 3.85 15.80 -1.11
C GLU A 61 3.38 15.47 -2.52
N ALA A 62 3.58 14.22 -2.93
CA ALA A 62 2.98 13.63 -4.12
C ALA A 62 2.21 12.38 -3.72
N ALA A 63 1.11 12.11 -4.42
CA ALA A 63 0.30 10.92 -4.18
C ALA A 63 -0.24 10.29 -5.45
N PHE A 64 -0.59 9.01 -5.34
CA PHE A 64 -1.36 8.29 -6.33
C PHE A 64 -2.24 7.25 -5.67
N ARG A 65 -3.33 6.88 -6.35
CA ARG A 65 -4.14 5.70 -5.98
C ARG A 65 -3.80 4.52 -6.87
N ILE A 66 -3.99 3.33 -6.32
CA ILE A 66 -3.91 2.06 -7.02
C ILE A 66 -5.34 1.54 -7.10
N ASP A 67 -5.86 1.43 -8.33
CA ASP A 67 -7.18 0.87 -8.60
C ASP A 67 -7.03 -0.55 -9.15
N ARG A 68 -7.98 -1.43 -8.84
CA ARG A 68 -8.11 -2.77 -9.41
C ARG A 68 -9.40 -2.86 -10.23
N SER A 69 -9.32 -3.35 -11.47
CA SER A 69 -10.47 -3.58 -12.33
C SER A 69 -11.22 -4.86 -11.92
N GLU A 70 -12.44 -5.05 -12.43
CA GLU A 70 -13.20 -6.30 -12.24
C GLU A 70 -12.48 -7.53 -12.83
N ALA A 71 -11.66 -7.32 -13.87
CA ALA A 71 -10.79 -8.34 -14.44
C ALA A 71 -9.54 -8.62 -13.59
N GLY A 72 -9.34 -7.88 -12.49
CA GLY A 72 -8.21 -8.04 -11.58
C GLY A 72 -6.95 -7.28 -12.01
N GLU A 73 -7.02 -6.41 -13.01
CA GLU A 73 -5.88 -5.62 -13.50
C GLU A 73 -5.65 -4.39 -12.61
N TYR A 74 -4.40 -4.03 -12.38
CA TYR A 74 -4.04 -2.86 -11.56
C TYR A 74 -3.77 -1.65 -12.45
N SER A 75 -4.14 -0.47 -11.96
CA SER A 75 -3.82 0.81 -12.58
C SER A 75 -3.42 1.85 -11.54
N VAL A 76 -2.46 2.71 -11.91
CA VAL A 76 -1.98 3.81 -11.09
C VAL A 76 -2.57 5.12 -11.60
N LYS A 77 -3.12 5.93 -10.69
CA LYS A 77 -3.62 7.28 -11.02
C LYS A 77 -3.04 8.30 -10.05
N PHE A 78 -2.21 9.19 -10.57
CA PHE A 78 -1.60 10.26 -9.78
C PHE A 78 -2.63 11.31 -9.37
N ALA A 79 -2.49 11.82 -8.15
CA ALA A 79 -3.18 13.01 -7.71
C ALA A 79 -2.74 14.21 -8.54
N THR A 80 -3.64 15.19 -8.70
CA THR A 80 -3.25 16.50 -9.22
C THR A 80 -2.33 17.17 -8.20
N MET A 81 -1.14 17.57 -8.65
CA MET A 81 -0.21 18.31 -7.82
C MET A 81 -0.74 19.73 -7.59
N THR A 82 -0.99 20.09 -6.33
CA THR A 82 -1.39 21.46 -5.96
C THR A 82 -0.20 22.32 -5.55
N PHE A 83 0.95 21.69 -5.26
CA PHE A 83 2.15 22.32 -4.68
C PHE A 83 1.87 23.07 -3.36
N GLU A 84 0.75 22.78 -2.72
CA GLU A 84 0.46 23.27 -1.38
C GLU A 84 1.30 22.47 -0.37
N THR A 85 1.93 23.18 0.56
CA THR A 85 2.75 22.58 1.63
C THR A 85 1.94 21.55 2.40
N LEU A 86 2.44 20.30 2.44
CA LEU A 86 1.85 19.18 3.19
C LEU A 86 0.35 18.98 2.96
N ARG A 87 -0.13 19.25 1.74
CA ARG A 87 -1.54 19.09 1.37
C ARG A 87 -1.68 18.37 0.05
N LEU A 88 -2.51 17.34 0.06
CA LEU A 88 -2.88 16.54 -1.09
C LEU A 88 -4.40 16.39 -1.16
N THR A 89 -4.91 16.31 -2.38
CA THR A 89 -6.29 15.87 -2.63
C THR A 89 -6.25 14.70 -3.59
N LEU A 90 -6.78 13.57 -3.15
CA LEU A 90 -6.86 12.35 -3.94
C LEU A 90 -8.31 11.86 -3.90
N ASP A 91 -8.90 11.70 -5.08
CA ASP A 91 -10.21 11.06 -5.20
C ASP A 91 -10.06 9.56 -4.91
N ILE A 92 -10.93 8.99 -4.07
CA ILE A 92 -10.91 7.57 -3.72
C ILE A 92 -12.19 6.93 -4.23
N ASP A 93 -12.05 6.06 -5.22
CA ASP A 93 -13.15 5.27 -5.72
C ASP A 93 -13.29 4.02 -4.85
N ARG A 94 -14.22 4.04 -3.89
CA ARG A 94 -14.38 2.94 -2.92
C ARG A 94 -14.68 1.58 -3.56
N ALA A 95 -15.13 1.53 -4.81
CA ALA A 95 -15.40 0.28 -5.51
C ALA A 95 -14.13 -0.32 -6.16
N ARG A 96 -13.10 0.49 -6.41
CA ARG A 96 -11.93 0.07 -7.21
C ARG A 96 -10.58 0.34 -6.54
N THR A 97 -10.48 1.38 -5.73
CA THR A 97 -9.22 1.76 -5.08
C THR A 97 -8.88 0.72 -4.02
N VAL A 98 -7.77 0.01 -4.23
CA VAL A 98 -7.28 -1.03 -3.32
C VAL A 98 -6.20 -0.50 -2.37
N ALA A 99 -5.56 0.61 -2.73
CA ALA A 99 -4.58 1.29 -1.90
C ALA A 99 -4.32 2.71 -2.39
N ILE A 100 -3.72 3.53 -1.53
CA ILE A 100 -3.12 4.80 -1.92
C ILE A 100 -1.65 4.83 -1.52
N VAL A 101 -0.88 5.67 -2.17
CA VAL A 101 0.52 5.92 -1.84
C VAL A 101 0.73 7.42 -1.81
N HIS A 102 1.44 7.91 -0.80
CA HIS A 102 1.92 9.28 -0.79
C HIS A 102 3.33 9.39 -0.20
N THR A 103 3.97 10.53 -0.42
CA THR A 103 5.31 10.81 0.06
C THR A 103 5.30 11.74 1.25
N HIS A 104 6.15 11.48 2.23
CA HIS A 104 6.51 12.41 3.30
C HIS A 104 7.89 13.02 3.00
N PRO A 105 8.06 14.34 3.11
CA PRO A 105 9.37 14.97 2.98
C PRO A 105 10.32 14.57 4.13
N ASP A 106 11.62 14.78 3.95
CA ASP A 106 12.62 14.39 4.96
C ASP A 106 12.54 15.22 6.24
N ILE A 107 11.94 16.41 6.15
CA ILE A 107 11.67 17.27 7.31
C ILE A 107 10.50 16.78 8.16
N SER A 108 9.64 15.91 7.62
CA SER A 108 8.46 15.43 8.34
C SER A 108 8.73 14.12 9.07
N VAL A 109 7.75 13.68 9.86
CA VAL A 109 7.79 12.37 10.49
C VAL A 109 7.81 11.27 9.44
N HIS A 110 8.59 10.22 9.66
CA HIS A 110 8.74 9.11 8.70
C HIS A 110 7.69 8.01 8.87
N HIS A 111 6.86 8.13 9.90
CA HIS A 111 5.71 7.27 10.13
C HIS A 111 4.45 7.99 9.64
N PRO A 112 3.35 7.26 9.43
CA PRO A 112 2.08 7.88 9.08
C PRO A 112 1.65 8.92 10.13
N ALA A 113 1.11 10.04 9.67
CA ALA A 113 0.46 11.06 10.48
C ALA A 113 -0.98 10.63 10.82
N ASP A 114 -1.62 11.30 11.79
CA ASP A 114 -3.00 10.95 12.20
C ASP A 114 -4.01 10.95 11.02
N LYS A 115 -3.81 11.83 10.02
CA LYS A 115 -4.67 11.91 8.83
C LYS A 115 -4.51 10.70 7.90
N ASP A 116 -3.39 10.01 7.93
CA ASP A 116 -3.14 8.84 7.08
C ASP A 116 -3.99 7.64 7.45
N PHE A 117 -4.48 7.60 8.70
CA PHE A 117 -5.39 6.58 9.20
C PHE A 117 -6.86 6.88 8.89
N ALA A 118 -7.18 8.09 8.41
CA ALA A 118 -8.55 8.46 8.04
C ALA A 118 -8.98 7.88 6.67
N VAL A 119 -8.05 7.31 5.93
CA VAL A 119 -8.26 6.74 4.60
C VAL A 119 -8.86 5.33 4.75
N PRO A 120 -9.95 5.00 4.01
CA PRO A 120 -10.62 3.70 4.14
C PRO A 120 -9.88 2.54 3.44
N VAL A 121 -8.69 2.79 2.89
CA VAL A 121 -7.85 1.81 2.17
C VAL A 121 -6.41 1.91 2.68
N PRO A 122 -5.58 0.86 2.51
CA PRO A 122 -4.19 0.91 2.94
C PRO A 122 -3.47 2.14 2.36
N ASN A 123 -2.85 2.92 3.23
CA ASN A 123 -2.08 4.09 2.85
C ASN A 123 -0.59 3.79 3.00
N TYR A 124 0.11 3.73 1.88
CA TYR A 124 1.54 3.53 1.83
C TYR A 124 2.26 4.88 1.91
N VAL A 125 3.13 5.03 2.90
CA VAL A 125 3.88 6.27 3.12
C VAL A 125 5.33 6.05 2.74
N VAL A 126 5.77 6.76 1.70
CA VAL A 126 7.14 6.77 1.18
C VAL A 126 7.91 7.94 1.83
N SER A 127 9.07 7.68 2.42
CA SER A 127 9.94 8.74 2.94
C SER A 127 11.42 8.37 2.81
N GLY A 128 12.34 9.30 3.06
CA GLY A 128 13.78 9.00 3.04
C GLY A 128 14.22 7.89 4.01
N ARG A 129 13.41 7.57 5.04
CA ARG A 129 13.68 6.49 6.01
C ARG A 129 12.95 5.18 5.73
N GLY A 130 12.15 5.09 4.66
CA GLY A 130 11.54 3.82 4.28
C GLY A 130 10.14 3.91 3.70
N LEU A 131 9.51 2.73 3.65
CA LEU A 131 8.14 2.52 3.23
C LEU A 131 7.36 1.94 4.40
N THR A 132 6.26 2.59 4.75
CA THR A 132 5.30 2.08 5.73
C THR A 132 3.93 1.90 5.09
N VAL A 133 3.05 1.12 5.72
CA VAL A 133 1.65 0.98 5.31
C VAL A 133 0.73 1.05 6.54
N THR A 134 -0.37 1.79 6.44
CA THR A 134 -1.42 1.83 7.46
C THR A 134 -2.37 0.64 7.36
N VAL A 135 -2.98 0.26 8.47
CA VAL A 135 -4.08 -0.71 8.52
C VAL A 135 -5.40 0.06 8.62
N PRO A 136 -6.24 0.05 7.57
CA PRO A 136 -7.52 0.77 7.54
C PRO A 136 -8.42 0.49 8.73
N GLY A 137 -9.12 1.52 9.19
CA GLY A 137 -10.03 1.43 10.35
C GLY A 137 -9.31 1.32 11.70
N THR A 138 -7.99 1.40 11.73
CA THR A 138 -7.18 1.33 12.95
C THR A 138 -6.11 2.43 12.98
N LYS A 139 -5.48 2.67 14.13
CA LYS A 139 -4.28 3.52 14.25
C LYS A 139 -2.96 2.74 14.16
N ARG A 140 -2.95 1.67 13.36
CA ARG A 140 -1.82 0.73 13.30
C ARG A 140 -1.17 0.77 11.92
N TRP A 141 0.14 0.55 11.90
CA TRP A 141 0.94 0.58 10.69
C TRP A 141 2.09 -0.43 10.77
N LYS A 142 2.68 -0.74 9.62
CA LYS A 142 3.82 -1.64 9.48
C LYS A 142 4.92 -0.98 8.65
N THR A 143 6.18 -1.11 9.08
CA THR A 143 7.33 -0.88 8.21
C THR A 143 7.47 -2.03 7.23
N LEU A 144 7.36 -1.73 5.93
CA LEU A 144 7.60 -2.69 4.87
C LEU A 144 9.07 -2.69 4.47
N ARG A 145 9.70 -1.52 4.40
CA ARG A 145 11.12 -1.38 4.04
C ARG A 145 11.78 -0.24 4.81
N ARG A 146 13.03 -0.43 5.25
CA ARG A 146 13.86 0.61 5.88
C ARG A 146 14.55 1.53 4.86
N ARG A 147 14.55 1.13 3.59
CA ARG A 147 14.98 1.93 2.43
C ARG A 147 14.10 1.54 1.26
N TRP A 148 13.15 2.39 0.93
CA TRP A 148 12.13 2.08 -0.07
C TRP A 148 12.70 2.14 -1.51
N ASP A 149 13.81 2.83 -1.71
CA ASP A 149 14.50 2.94 -2.99
C ASP A 149 15.26 1.65 -3.37
N ARG A 150 15.36 0.69 -2.45
CA ARG A 150 15.98 -0.62 -2.68
C ARG A 150 15.00 -1.61 -3.33
N PRO A 151 15.52 -2.64 -4.04
CA PRO A 151 14.69 -3.74 -4.52
C PRO A 151 13.85 -4.35 -3.40
N CYS A 152 12.70 -4.92 -3.76
CA CYS A 152 11.99 -5.79 -2.83
C CYS A 152 12.80 -7.07 -2.62
N GLU A 153 12.92 -7.49 -1.36
CA GLU A 153 13.57 -8.71 -0.91
C GLU A 153 12.53 -9.67 -0.33
#